data_AF-A0A920S5R5-F1
#
_entry.id   AF-A0A920S5R5-F1
#
_cell.length_a   1.000
_cell.length_b   1.000
_cell.length_c   1.000
_cell.angle_alpha   90.00
_cell.angle_beta   90.00
_cell.angle_gamma   90.00
#
_symmetry.space_group_name_H-M   'P 1'
#
loop_
_entity.id
_entity.type
_entity.pdbx_description
1 polymer ?
#
loop_
_entity_poly.entity_id
_entity_poly.type
_entity_poly.pdbx_seq_one_letter_code
_entity_poly.pdbx_strand_id
1 'polypeptide(L)'
;MNFMGDLAFGHTGMEIETAVRAQIPITTVVINNLTMGGYDKSMPVAMEKYGAGNQSGDYAGVAQALGAKGIHVTTADQIARP
;
A
#
# COMPACT_ATOMS: atom_id res chain seq x y z
N MET A 1 14.67 -1.23 2.55
CA MET A 1 13.32 -1.46 3.08
C MET A 1 12.65 -0.11 3.29
N ASN A 2 11.37 0.02 2.93
CA ASN A 2 10.58 1.24 3.15
C ASN A 2 9.19 0.88 3.71
N PHE A 3 8.57 1.86 4.37
CA PHE A 3 7.22 1.77 4.91
C PHE A 3 6.39 2.90 4.32
N MET A 4 5.18 2.61 3.89
CA MET A 4 4.28 3.62 3.32
C MET A 4 2.82 3.26 3.56
N GLY A 5 1.94 4.25 3.49
CA GLY A 5 0.49 4.03 3.47
C GLY A 5 0.00 3.52 2.12
N ASP A 6 -1.21 2.99 2.11
CA ASP A 6 -1.97 2.57 0.92
C ASP A 6 -2.08 3.66 -0.16
N LEU A 7 -2.39 4.91 0.22
CA LEU A 7 -2.42 6.01 -0.75
C LEU A 7 -1.04 6.34 -1.33
N ALA A 8 0.00 6.32 -0.49
CA ALA A 8 1.36 6.57 -0.95
C ALA A 8 1.79 5.50 -1.95
N PHE A 9 1.41 4.24 -1.73
CA PHE A 9 1.56 3.17 -2.71
C PHE A 9 0.80 3.48 -4.01
N GLY A 10 -0.41 4.06 -3.93
CA GLY A 10 -1.15 4.51 -5.11
C GLY A 10 -0.40 5.51 -6.01
N HIS A 11 0.54 6.29 -5.45
CA HIS A 11 1.33 7.27 -6.22
C HIS A 11 2.57 6.66 -6.87
N THR A 12 3.23 5.71 -6.22
CA THR A 12 4.55 5.20 -6.64
C THR A 12 4.58 3.68 -6.83
N GLY A 13 3.45 2.99 -6.73
CA GLY A 13 3.37 1.52 -6.74
C GLY A 13 3.83 0.90 -8.06
N MET A 14 3.73 1.64 -9.17
CA MET A 14 4.25 1.19 -10.47
C MET A 14 5.77 1.04 -10.50
N GLU A 15 6.51 1.70 -9.59
CA GLU A 15 7.97 1.57 -9.49
C GLU A 15 8.42 0.19 -9.00
N ILE A 16 7.49 -0.66 -8.55
CA ILE A 16 7.76 -2.09 -8.34
C ILE A 16 8.21 -2.76 -9.65
N GLU A 17 7.61 -2.42 -10.80
CA GLU A 17 8.07 -2.92 -12.11
C GLU A 17 9.51 -2.50 -12.39
N THR A 18 9.82 -1.22 -12.14
CA THR A 18 11.18 -0.69 -12.30
C THR A 18 12.18 -1.50 -11.48
N ALA A 19 11.85 -1.79 -10.21
CA ALA A 19 12.71 -2.58 -9.34
C ALA A 19 12.90 -4.03 -9.84
N VAL A 20 11.83 -4.66 -10.34
CA VAL A 20 11.87 -6.01 -10.93
C VAL A 20 12.77 -6.03 -12.17
N ARG A 21 12.54 -5.12 -13.13
CA ARG A 21 13.31 -5.04 -14.37
C ARG A 21 14.77 -4.70 -14.14
N ALA A 22 15.06 -3.84 -13.15
CA ALA A 22 16.43 -3.47 -12.79
C ALA A 22 17.11 -4.48 -11.84
N GLN A 23 16.41 -5.55 -11.44
CA GLN A 23 16.90 -6.55 -10.49
C GLN A 23 17.36 -5.96 -9.14
N ILE A 24 16.64 -4.96 -8.64
CA ILE A 24 16.93 -4.29 -7.37
C ILE A 24 16.04 -4.89 -6.27
N PRO A 25 16.60 -5.61 -5.28
CA PRO A 25 15.81 -6.30 -4.27
C PRO A 25 15.32 -5.34 -3.18
N ILE A 26 14.32 -4.53 -3.51
CA ILE A 26 13.64 -3.68 -2.52
C ILE A 26 12.62 -4.49 -1.72
N THR A 27 12.26 -3.97 -0.54
CA THR A 27 11.14 -4.47 0.26
C THR A 27 10.30 -3.28 0.67
N THR A 28 9.04 -3.29 0.27
CA THR A 28 8.05 -2.24 0.56
C THR A 28 6.99 -2.84 1.47
N VAL A 29 6.78 -2.21 2.63
CA VAL A 29 5.70 -2.56 3.57
C VAL A 29 4.59 -1.53 3.43
N VAL A 30 3.42 -1.98 3.01
CA VAL A 30 2.23 -1.13 2.89
C VAL A 30 1.37 -1.29 4.14
N ILE A 31 1.19 -0.20 4.90
CA ILE A 31 0.23 -0.14 5.99
C ILE A 31 -1.14 0.16 5.38
N ASN A 32 -1.93 -0.89 5.19
CA ASN A 32 -3.22 -0.83 4.52
C ASN A 32 -4.35 -0.65 5.54
N ASN A 33 -4.68 0.60 5.87
CA ASN A 33 -5.77 0.97 6.78
C ASN A 33 -7.02 1.50 6.04
N LEU A 34 -7.01 1.42 4.70
CA LEU A 34 -8.08 1.83 3.79
C LEU A 34 -8.45 3.31 3.87
N THR A 35 -7.59 4.17 4.44
CA THR A 35 -7.88 5.59 4.58
C THR A 35 -6.65 6.45 4.84
N MET A 36 -6.69 7.70 4.37
CA MET A 36 -5.69 8.70 4.73
C MET A 36 -5.77 9.05 6.22
N GLY A 37 -4.86 8.51 7.03
CA GLY A 37 -4.86 8.71 8.47
C GLY A 37 -4.83 10.19 8.87
N GLY A 38 -5.78 10.61 9.71
CA GLY A 38 -5.88 11.98 10.23
C GLY A 38 -6.55 13.00 9.30
N TYR A 39 -6.96 12.59 8.09
CA TYR A 39 -7.62 13.49 7.14
C TYR A 39 -9.08 13.75 7.48
N ASP A 40 -9.70 12.90 8.29
CA ASP A 40 -10.98 13.13 8.95
C ASP A 40 -10.98 14.39 9.82
N LYS A 41 -9.84 14.73 10.44
CA LYS A 41 -9.69 15.95 11.24
C LYS A 41 -9.45 17.19 10.39
N SER A 42 -8.64 17.07 9.34
CA SER A 42 -8.25 18.20 8.49
C SER A 42 -9.29 18.51 7.40
N MET A 43 -10.06 17.51 6.96
CA MET A 43 -11.06 17.63 5.90
C MET A 43 -12.36 16.87 6.25
N PRO A 44 -13.00 17.18 7.39
CA PRO A 44 -14.12 16.39 7.92
C PRO A 44 -15.30 16.29 6.94
N VAL A 45 -15.71 17.40 6.33
CA VAL A 45 -16.85 17.43 5.40
C VAL A 45 -16.56 16.59 4.15
N ALA A 46 -15.33 16.67 3.62
CA ALA A 46 -14.97 15.92 2.42
C ALA A 46 -14.87 14.41 2.69
N MET A 47 -14.33 14.05 3.86
CA MET A 47 -14.26 12.66 4.31
C MET A 47 -15.66 12.08 4.56
N GLU A 48 -16.53 12.80 5.27
CA GLU A 48 -17.90 12.35 5.56
C GLU A 48 -18.76 12.23 4.30
N LYS A 49 -18.74 13.26 3.44
CA LYS A 49 -19.67 13.34 2.31
C LYS A 49 -19.21 12.58 1.08
N TYR A 50 -17.90 12.48 0.85
CA TYR A 50 -17.35 11.93 -0.39
C TYR A 50 -16.36 10.78 -0.16
N GLY A 51 -15.98 10.48 1.08
CA GLY A 51 -14.94 9.49 1.36
C GLY A 51 -13.60 9.86 0.72
N ALA A 52 -13.27 11.15 0.64
CA ALA A 52 -12.20 11.69 -0.21
C ALA A 52 -10.79 11.07 0.01
N GLY A 53 -10.54 10.50 1.19
CA GLY A 53 -9.29 9.83 1.53
C GLY A 53 -9.38 8.31 1.64
N ASN A 54 -10.54 7.70 1.36
CA ASN A 54 -10.71 6.26 1.48
C ASN A 54 -10.07 5.54 0.31
N GLN A 55 -9.35 4.45 0.61
CA GLN A 55 -8.63 3.65 -0.36
C GLN A 55 -9.24 2.24 -0.45
N SER A 56 -8.89 1.53 -1.52
CA SER A 56 -9.28 0.13 -1.73
C SER A 56 -8.25 -0.57 -2.63
N GLY A 57 -8.44 -1.87 -2.85
CA GLY A 57 -7.65 -2.64 -3.80
C GLY A 57 -6.71 -3.65 -3.14
N ASP A 58 -6.12 -4.49 -3.97
CA ASP A 58 -5.16 -5.52 -3.56
C ASP A 58 -3.74 -5.14 -4.00
N TYR A 59 -3.00 -4.49 -3.10
CA TYR A 59 -1.63 -4.06 -3.36
C TYR A 59 -0.63 -5.22 -3.47
N ALA A 60 -0.90 -6.34 -2.80
CA ALA A 60 -0.07 -7.54 -2.92
C ALA A 60 -0.27 -8.17 -4.30
N GLY A 61 -1.52 -8.27 -4.76
CA GLY A 61 -1.86 -8.69 -6.12
C GLY A 61 -1.26 -7.77 -7.19
N VAL A 62 -1.29 -6.44 -6.99
CA VAL A 62 -0.61 -5.49 -7.89
C VAL A 62 0.89 -5.77 -7.95
N ALA A 63 1.56 -5.95 -6.82
CA ALA A 63 2.99 -6.28 -6.80
C ALA A 63 3.30 -7.60 -7.54
N GLN A 64 2.44 -8.62 -7.40
CA GLN A 64 2.55 -9.88 -8.15
C GLN A 64 2.37 -9.69 -9.65
N ALA A 65 1.38 -8.88 -10.06
CA ALA A 65 1.15 -8.57 -11.47
C ALA A 65 2.33 -7.81 -12.11
N LEU A 66 3.09 -7.04 -11.32
CA LEU A 66 4.31 -6.34 -11.75
C LEU A 66 5.58 -7.22 -11.65
N GLY A 67 5.45 -8.49 -11.28
CA GLY A 67 6.55 -9.47 -11.26
C GLY A 67 7.31 -9.59 -9.94
N ALA A 68 6.83 -8.98 -8.86
CA ALA A 68 7.43 -9.10 -7.52
C ALA A 68 6.73 -10.17 -6.66
N LYS A 69 7.34 -10.57 -5.53
CA LYS A 69 6.64 -11.36 -4.50
C LYS A 69 5.68 -10.42 -3.74
N GLY A 70 4.38 -10.59 -3.93
CA GLY A 70 3.35 -9.95 -3.11
C GLY A 70 2.88 -10.86 -1.98
N ILE A 71 2.76 -10.30 -0.78
CA ILE A 71 2.36 -11.01 0.44
C ILE A 71 1.29 -10.17 1.13
N HIS A 72 0.13 -10.76 1.41
CA HIS A 72 -0.93 -10.12 2.17
C HIS A 72 -0.92 -10.68 3.60
N VAL A 73 -0.85 -9.79 4.59
CA VAL A 73 -0.75 -10.15 6.00
C VAL A 73 -1.88 -9.47 6.78
N THR A 74 -2.60 -10.24 7.59
CA THR A 74 -3.71 -9.75 8.43
C THR A 74 -3.48 -9.98 9.91
N THR A 75 -2.48 -10.79 10.30
CA THR A 75 -2.14 -11.06 11.70
C THR A 75 -0.64 -10.91 11.96
N ALA A 76 -0.26 -10.64 13.22
CA ALA A 76 1.14 -10.47 13.59
C ALA A 76 1.98 -11.73 13.34
N ASP A 77 1.42 -12.93 13.55
CA ASP A 77 2.14 -14.20 13.35
C ASP A 77 2.55 -14.43 11.88
N GLN A 78 1.77 -13.90 10.93
CA GLN A 78 2.08 -14.00 9.50
C GLN A 78 3.28 -13.11 9.10
N ILE A 79 3.61 -12.06 9.88
CA ILE A 79 4.79 -11.22 9.62
C ILE A 79 6.08 -12.01 9.84
N ALA A 80 6.11 -12.87 10.86
CA ALA A 80 7.28 -13.68 11.18
C ALA A 80 7.52 -14.82 10.18
N ARG A 81 6.51 -15.20 9.38
CA ARG A 81 6.56 -16.27 8.37
C ARG A 81 5.82 -15.86 7.09
N PRO A 82 6.35 -14.89 6.32
CA PRO A 82 5.64 -14.22 5.23
C PRO A 82 5.76 -14.92 3.86
#